data_AF-A0A367GTU9-F1
#
_entry.id   AF-A0A367GTU9-F1
#
_cell.length_a   1.000
_cell.length_b   1.000
_cell.length_c   1.000
_cell.angle_alpha   90.00
_cell.angle_beta   90.00
_cell.angle_gamma   90.00
#
_symmetry.space_group_name_H-M   'P 1'
#
loop_
_entity.id
_entity.type
_entity.pdbx_description
1 polymer ?
#
loop_
_entity_poly.entity_id
_entity_poly.type
_entity_poly.pdbx_seq_one_letter_code
_entity_poly.pdbx_strand_id
1 'polypeptide(L)'
;MKLAENIEIDFEHELNFSAFPFKEVIKADPHFKNILKAEYLQAPLCPKPHLFLREYISDKEWAKDSAERLPRTQSNERHSQPFAAPFVADTPLETKSKRLTEEFFDKALANTLDKKYYGHRISETKLANNLKQLSDQLDVFKQYVIDNPDITTYRDYAQAAAKSLMKQLDKIIDLKLRAAILNELIMADLQTEITVLIVVKKVSETELNAIKKRFIILKAYADEILYEAKDQIALPATDDSTPAEQTTIPINLVDRTHGYYNWPDRFFSYDLNNYQFSKSSEPANVKEQFRLRQIVLETKFLHAFKAANADDLKSLLEEQFELTPANKSDFLDYVEIIGNANLKSSFQGSSIRKADIFRVWLKAKREVLGASSRAAVRELTGKKSLFLDLSKTSIFIDVLKRVEPPILNNEGTYRLGERSKSAVVAWFDILDRGGNIDSSLTADQKTTLLNQLIPNLNMDKRSLGNTHKRASRSYYPKLEALIKDL
;
A
#
# COMPACT_ATOMS: atom_id res chain seq x y z
N MET A 1 -18.84 -11.55 30.88
CA MET A 1 -19.37 -10.47 30.02
C MET A 1 -20.19 -11.10 28.92
N LYS A 2 -21.35 -10.51 28.62
CA LYS A 2 -22.21 -10.97 27.51
C LYS A 2 -21.74 -10.34 26.20
N LEU A 3 -21.94 -11.03 25.07
CA LEU A 3 -21.59 -10.52 23.73
C LEU A 3 -22.12 -9.09 23.48
N ALA A 4 -23.36 -8.80 23.91
CA ALA A 4 -23.97 -7.49 23.75
C ALA A 4 -23.23 -6.35 24.49
N GLU A 5 -22.65 -6.62 25.66
CA GLU A 5 -21.86 -5.63 26.41
C GLU A 5 -20.53 -5.35 25.70
N ASN A 6 -19.94 -6.36 25.07
CA ASN A 6 -18.68 -6.23 24.35
C ASN A 6 -18.84 -5.50 23.02
N ILE A 7 -20.03 -5.53 22.40
CA ILE A 7 -20.30 -4.82 21.14
C ILE A 7 -20.21 -3.30 21.32
N GLU A 8 -20.75 -2.75 22.42
CA GLU A 8 -20.65 -1.31 22.68
C GLU A 8 -19.21 -0.88 22.90
N ILE A 9 -18.50 -1.66 23.69
CA ILE A 9 -17.09 -1.47 24.00
C ILE A 9 -16.25 -1.52 22.72
N ASP A 10 -16.49 -2.51 21.86
CA ASP A 10 -15.78 -2.68 20.59
C ASP A 10 -16.10 -1.52 19.64
N PHE A 11 -17.36 -1.07 19.57
CA PHE A 11 -17.74 0.07 18.74
C PHE A 11 -17.01 1.35 19.15
N GLU A 12 -16.99 1.67 20.45
CA GLU A 12 -16.29 2.84 20.96
C GLU A 12 -14.77 2.72 20.79
N HIS A 13 -14.21 1.51 20.98
CA HIS A 13 -12.80 1.25 20.72
C HIS A 13 -12.47 1.48 19.22
N GLU A 14 -13.22 0.86 18.30
CA GLU A 14 -13.06 1.05 16.86
C GLU A 14 -13.22 2.52 16.47
N LEU A 15 -14.23 3.22 17.00
CA LEU A 15 -14.45 4.63 16.72
C LEU A 15 -13.25 5.48 17.17
N ASN A 16 -12.58 5.10 18.25
CA ASN A 16 -11.43 5.82 18.81
C ASN A 16 -10.07 5.45 18.23
N PHE A 17 -9.90 4.23 17.72
CA PHE A 17 -8.58 3.76 17.25
C PHE A 17 -8.51 3.44 15.76
N SER A 18 -9.64 3.13 15.11
CA SER A 18 -9.62 2.83 13.68
C SER A 18 -9.32 4.10 12.88
N ALA A 19 -8.41 3.95 11.91
CA ALA A 19 -8.07 5.00 10.97
C ALA A 19 -9.16 5.04 9.88
N PHE A 20 -10.03 6.04 9.96
CA PHE A 20 -10.98 6.35 8.90
C PHE A 20 -11.21 7.87 8.81
N PRO A 21 -11.56 8.40 7.62
CA PRO A 21 -11.64 9.85 7.41
C PRO A 21 -12.87 10.47 8.08
N PHE A 22 -12.83 11.79 8.32
CA PHE A 22 -13.94 12.57 8.90
C PHE A 22 -14.44 12.07 10.26
N LYS A 23 -13.58 11.37 11.01
CA LYS A 23 -13.90 10.81 12.32
C LYS A 23 -14.37 11.86 13.33
N GLU A 24 -13.79 13.06 13.30
CA GLU A 24 -14.20 14.14 14.20
C GLU A 24 -15.61 14.64 13.88
N VAL A 25 -16.02 14.67 12.60
CA VAL A 25 -17.40 14.97 12.19
C VAL A 25 -18.36 13.93 12.78
N ILE A 26 -18.05 12.64 12.62
CA ILE A 26 -18.86 11.56 13.19
C ILE A 26 -18.92 11.65 14.72
N LYS A 27 -17.83 12.04 15.38
CA LYS A 27 -17.76 12.15 16.84
C LYS A 27 -18.54 13.34 17.40
N ALA A 28 -18.64 14.43 16.63
CA ALA A 28 -19.27 15.67 17.06
C ALA A 28 -20.79 15.55 17.23
N ASP A 29 -21.46 14.67 16.47
CA ASP A 29 -22.92 14.51 16.51
C ASP A 29 -23.33 13.07 16.87
N PRO A 30 -24.08 12.85 17.97
CA PRO A 30 -24.63 11.54 18.34
C PRO A 30 -25.46 10.87 17.23
N HIS A 31 -26.16 11.65 16.40
CA HIS A 31 -26.92 11.13 15.26
C HIS A 31 -26.01 10.41 14.26
N PHE A 32 -24.86 11.01 13.93
CA PHE A 32 -23.90 10.41 13.00
C PHE A 32 -23.25 9.15 13.57
N LYS A 33 -22.96 9.14 14.88
CA LYS A 33 -22.51 7.93 15.58
C LYS A 33 -23.55 6.81 15.46
N ASN A 34 -24.82 7.11 15.64
CA ASN A 34 -25.90 6.11 15.57
C ASN A 34 -26.04 5.54 14.15
N ILE A 35 -25.90 6.35 13.10
CA ILE A 35 -25.88 5.88 11.71
C ILE A 35 -24.73 4.89 11.50
N LEU A 36 -23.51 5.28 11.89
CA LEU A 36 -22.34 4.41 11.74
C LEU A 36 -22.48 3.12 12.55
N LYS A 37 -23.02 3.22 13.77
CA LYS A 37 -23.29 2.07 14.65
C LYS A 37 -24.29 1.09 14.04
N ALA A 38 -25.35 1.59 13.41
CA ALA A 38 -26.34 0.74 12.75
C ALA A 38 -25.71 -0.09 11.61
N GLU A 39 -24.83 0.52 10.80
CA GLU A 39 -24.08 -0.23 9.77
C GLU A 39 -23.03 -1.16 10.37
N TYR A 40 -22.36 -0.72 11.43
CA TYR A 40 -21.35 -1.49 12.13
C TYR A 40 -21.90 -2.82 12.65
N LEU A 41 -23.11 -2.83 13.22
CA LEU A 41 -23.78 -4.06 13.68
C LEU A 41 -24.13 -5.02 12.54
N GLN A 42 -24.17 -4.55 11.29
CA GLN A 42 -24.42 -5.37 10.10
C GLN A 42 -23.13 -5.89 9.47
N ALA A 43 -21.97 -5.35 9.84
CA ALA A 43 -20.70 -5.78 9.29
C ALA A 43 -20.34 -7.20 9.76
N PRO A 44 -19.45 -7.93 9.06
CA PRO A 44 -19.00 -9.25 9.49
C PRO A 44 -18.36 -9.22 10.89
N LEU A 45 -18.61 -10.27 11.68
CA LEU A 45 -17.90 -10.49 12.93
C LEU A 45 -16.48 -10.96 12.66
N CYS A 46 -15.52 -10.37 13.37
CA CYS A 46 -14.12 -10.74 13.32
C CYS A 46 -13.55 -10.86 14.75
N PRO A 47 -12.54 -11.71 14.95
CA PRO A 47 -11.90 -11.85 16.26
C PRO A 47 -11.16 -10.55 16.63
N LYS A 48 -11.35 -10.07 17.87
CA LYS A 48 -10.79 -8.82 18.40
C LYS A 48 -9.80 -9.07 19.57
N PRO A 49 -8.49 -8.88 19.35
CA PRO A 49 -7.49 -9.07 20.42
C PRO A 49 -7.73 -8.20 21.65
N HIS A 50 -8.18 -6.95 21.47
CA HIS A 50 -8.37 -6.03 22.60
C HIS A 50 -9.52 -6.46 23.54
N LEU A 51 -10.58 -7.08 23.01
CA LEU A 51 -11.66 -7.65 23.84
C LEU A 51 -11.15 -8.81 24.69
N PHE A 52 -10.22 -9.61 24.15
CA PHE A 52 -9.58 -10.69 24.88
C PHE A 52 -8.64 -10.16 25.97
N LEU A 53 -7.75 -9.21 25.61
CA LEU A 53 -6.78 -8.63 26.54
C LEU A 53 -7.45 -7.94 27.73
N ARG A 54 -8.58 -7.26 27.50
CA ARG A 54 -9.34 -6.55 28.55
C ARG A 54 -9.86 -7.48 29.66
N GLU A 55 -10.03 -8.77 29.40
CA GLU A 55 -10.40 -9.74 30.44
C GLU A 55 -9.26 -10.05 31.41
N TYR A 56 -8.01 -9.87 30.98
CA TYR A 56 -6.82 -10.22 31.76
C TYR A 56 -5.98 -9.02 32.22
N ILE A 57 -6.21 -7.85 31.60
CA ILE A 57 -5.50 -6.61 31.89
C ILE A 57 -6.52 -5.48 31.95
N SER A 58 -6.62 -4.85 33.11
CA SER A 58 -7.47 -3.70 33.34
C SER A 58 -6.86 -2.40 32.79
N ASP A 59 -7.70 -1.43 32.45
CA ASP A 59 -7.25 -0.10 32.00
C ASP A 59 -6.36 0.60 33.05
N LYS A 60 -6.60 0.31 34.35
CA LYS A 60 -5.78 0.82 35.47
C LYS A 60 -4.36 0.24 35.46
N GLU A 61 -4.22 -1.06 35.17
CA GLU A 61 -2.90 -1.69 35.05
C GLU A 61 -2.12 -1.12 33.86
N TRP A 62 -2.79 -0.92 32.72
CA TRP A 62 -2.20 -0.26 31.55
C TRP A 62 -1.75 1.17 31.83
N ALA A 63 -2.58 1.95 32.51
CA ALA A 63 -2.26 3.34 32.86
C ALA A 63 -1.05 3.41 33.82
N LYS A 64 -1.01 2.52 34.81
CA LYS A 64 0.11 2.43 35.76
C LYS A 64 1.42 2.08 35.05
N ASP A 65 1.41 1.04 34.22
CA ASP A 65 2.60 0.61 33.48
C ASP A 65 3.08 1.70 32.50
N SER A 66 2.16 2.42 31.85
CA SER A 66 2.48 3.56 30.99
C SER A 66 3.12 4.72 31.76
N ALA A 67 2.61 5.04 32.94
CA ALA A 67 3.17 6.08 33.81
C ALA A 67 4.59 5.73 34.29
N GLU A 68 4.86 4.45 34.59
CA GLU A 68 6.18 3.96 34.98
C GLU A 68 7.21 3.97 33.82
N ARG A 69 6.74 3.96 32.56
CA ARG A 69 7.61 4.01 31.37
C ARG A 69 8.08 5.41 30.99
N LEU A 70 7.24 6.44 31.16
CA LEU A 70 7.57 7.83 30.82
C LEU A 70 8.96 8.29 31.32
N PRO A 71 9.38 8.00 32.57
CA PRO A 71 10.72 8.36 33.05
C PRO A 71 11.85 7.50 32.47
N ARG A 72 11.58 6.31 31.91
CA ARG A 72 12.60 5.43 31.30
C ARG A 72 13.01 5.86 29.89
N THR A 73 12.16 6.64 29.22
CA THR A 73 12.36 7.13 27.84
C THR A 73 12.81 8.59 27.75
N GLN A 74 13.05 9.28 28.87
CA GLN A 74 13.61 10.63 28.83
C GLN A 74 15.03 10.57 28.26
N SER A 75 15.20 11.04 27.02
CA SER A 75 16.51 11.31 26.46
C SER A 75 17.15 12.45 27.23
N ASN A 76 18.32 12.21 27.82
CA ASN A 76 19.15 13.30 28.34
C ASN A 76 19.45 14.27 27.19
N GLU A 77 18.84 15.45 27.19
CA GLU A 77 19.02 16.51 26.18
C GLU A 77 20.44 17.13 26.16
N ARG A 78 21.41 16.53 26.84
CA ARG A 78 22.76 17.07 26.94
C ARG A 78 23.75 16.24 26.15
N HIS A 79 24.19 16.87 25.06
CA HIS A 79 25.40 16.67 24.27
C HIS A 79 25.23 16.06 22.88
N SER A 80 25.87 16.74 21.94
CA SER A 80 26.06 16.50 20.51
C SER A 80 26.88 15.24 20.20
N GLN A 81 26.75 14.18 21.00
CA GLN A 81 27.36 12.88 20.72
C GLN A 81 26.29 11.90 20.20
N PRO A 82 26.60 11.10 19.17
CA PRO A 82 25.71 10.02 18.76
C PRO A 82 25.54 9.04 19.93
N PHE A 83 24.33 8.97 20.47
CA PHE A 83 23.96 7.97 21.46
C PHE A 83 23.27 6.80 20.75
N ALA A 84 23.63 5.57 21.11
CA ALA A 84 22.85 4.41 20.70
C ALA A 84 21.43 4.55 21.28
N ALA A 85 20.40 4.25 20.49
CA ALA A 85 19.02 4.27 20.99
C ALA A 85 18.94 3.37 22.24
N PRO A 86 18.43 3.86 23.38
CA PRO A 86 18.34 3.04 24.58
C PRO A 86 17.40 1.86 24.30
N PHE A 87 17.91 0.64 24.44
CA PHE A 87 17.08 -0.57 24.42
C PHE A 87 16.19 -0.55 25.66
N VAL A 88 14.93 -0.17 25.49
CA VAL A 88 13.94 -0.23 26.56
C VAL A 88 13.47 -1.68 26.66
N ALA A 89 13.85 -2.36 27.74
CA ALA A 89 13.36 -3.70 28.02
C ALA A 89 11.83 -3.68 28.17
N ASP A 90 11.17 -4.70 27.62
CA ASP A 90 9.73 -4.91 27.78
C ASP A 90 9.37 -4.94 29.26
N THR A 91 8.27 -4.28 29.64
CA THR A 91 7.76 -4.41 31.01
C THR A 91 7.15 -5.80 31.23
N PRO A 92 7.00 -6.25 32.50
CA PRO A 92 6.28 -7.49 32.80
C PRO A 92 4.85 -7.50 32.22
N LEU A 93 4.17 -6.35 32.18
CA LEU A 93 2.84 -6.23 31.60
C LEU A 93 2.87 -6.36 30.07
N GLU A 94 3.88 -5.77 29.43
CA GLU A 94 4.13 -5.90 27.99
C GLU A 94 4.37 -7.34 27.58
N THR A 95 5.22 -8.04 28.34
CA THR A 95 5.52 -9.46 28.15
C THR A 95 4.25 -10.30 28.30
N LYS A 96 3.44 -10.02 29.34
CA LYS A 96 2.13 -10.67 29.55
C LYS A 96 1.18 -10.39 28.38
N SER A 97 1.11 -9.15 27.89
CA SER A 97 0.26 -8.76 26.77
C SER A 97 0.65 -9.46 25.47
N LYS A 98 1.95 -9.58 25.17
CA LYS A 98 2.44 -10.31 23.99
C LYS A 98 2.03 -11.78 24.04
N ARG A 99 2.27 -12.46 25.18
CA ARG A 99 1.87 -13.86 25.39
C ARG A 99 0.35 -14.07 25.25
N LEU A 100 -0.46 -13.18 25.82
CA LEU A 100 -1.92 -13.26 25.70
C LEU A 100 -2.40 -13.01 24.26
N THR A 101 -1.68 -12.18 23.50
CA THR A 101 -1.96 -11.93 22.08
C THR A 101 -1.65 -13.16 21.24
N GLU A 102 -0.53 -13.84 21.51
CA GLU A 102 -0.19 -15.13 20.89
C GLU A 102 -1.27 -16.18 21.20
N GLU A 103 -1.63 -16.34 22.48
CA GLU A 103 -2.70 -17.26 22.90
C GLU A 103 -4.03 -16.97 22.19
N PHE A 104 -4.38 -15.69 22.04
CA PHE A 104 -5.57 -15.28 21.30
C PHE A 104 -5.53 -15.75 19.85
N PHE A 105 -4.41 -15.55 19.14
CA PHE A 105 -4.29 -15.96 17.75
C PHE A 105 -4.28 -17.49 17.61
N ASP A 106 -3.65 -18.21 18.54
CA ASP A 106 -3.70 -19.67 18.57
C ASP A 106 -5.14 -20.18 18.72
N LYS A 107 -5.93 -19.58 19.62
CA LYS A 107 -7.35 -19.93 19.79
C LYS A 107 -8.20 -19.53 18.58
N ALA A 108 -7.91 -18.40 17.95
CA ALA A 108 -8.61 -17.97 16.74
C ALA A 108 -8.35 -18.93 15.57
N LEU A 109 -7.09 -19.34 15.37
CA LEU A 109 -6.68 -20.29 14.33
C LEU A 109 -7.25 -21.70 14.58
N ALA A 110 -7.29 -22.12 15.85
CA ALA A 110 -7.90 -23.39 16.26
C ALA A 110 -9.44 -23.37 16.25
N ASN A 111 -10.08 -22.22 15.96
CA ASN A 111 -11.53 -22.01 16.06
C ASN A 111 -12.11 -22.34 17.46
N THR A 112 -11.31 -22.14 18.52
CA THR A 112 -11.71 -22.38 19.93
C THR A 112 -11.95 -21.07 20.69
N LEU A 113 -11.83 -19.92 20.02
CA LEU A 113 -12.08 -18.61 20.61
C LEU A 113 -13.58 -18.40 20.90
N ASP A 114 -13.90 -17.97 22.12
CA ASP A 114 -15.28 -17.66 22.51
C ASP A 114 -15.84 -16.49 21.69
N LYS A 115 -17.13 -16.59 21.30
CA LYS A 115 -17.87 -15.57 20.56
C LYS A 115 -17.84 -14.20 21.23
N LYS A 116 -17.73 -14.12 22.56
CA LYS A 116 -17.64 -12.83 23.27
C LYS A 116 -16.43 -11.98 22.84
N TYR A 117 -15.40 -12.57 22.23
CA TYR A 117 -14.22 -11.85 21.72
C TYR A 117 -14.31 -11.50 20.23
N TYR A 118 -15.49 -11.67 19.64
CA TYR A 118 -15.77 -11.25 18.28
C TYR A 118 -16.51 -9.91 18.30
N GLY A 119 -16.21 -9.10 17.31
CA GLY A 119 -16.88 -7.84 17.09
C GLY A 119 -16.69 -7.35 15.66
N HIS A 120 -17.13 -6.14 15.35
CA HIS A 120 -17.23 -5.67 13.96
C HIS A 120 -16.12 -4.67 13.63
N ARG A 121 -15.87 -4.41 12.34
CA ARG A 121 -14.87 -3.41 11.91
C ARG A 121 -15.56 -2.22 11.28
N ILE A 122 -15.27 -1.02 11.77
CA ILE A 122 -15.80 0.22 11.17
C ILE A 122 -15.36 0.31 9.70
N SER A 123 -14.14 -0.09 9.37
CA SER A 123 -13.61 -0.09 8.00
C SER A 123 -14.39 -0.96 7.00
N GLU A 124 -15.18 -1.91 7.50
CA GLU A 124 -15.99 -2.80 6.66
C GLU A 124 -17.42 -2.28 6.43
N THR A 125 -17.79 -1.17 7.10
CA THR A 125 -19.09 -0.51 6.89
C THR A 125 -19.15 0.20 5.53
N LYS A 126 -20.36 0.39 5.00
CA LYS A 126 -20.55 1.07 3.72
C LYS A 126 -20.20 2.55 3.85
N LEU A 127 -20.60 3.18 4.95
CA LEU A 127 -20.30 4.56 5.28
C LEU A 127 -18.78 4.80 5.35
N ALA A 128 -18.03 4.01 6.12
CA ALA A 128 -16.58 4.18 6.19
C ALA A 128 -15.89 4.01 4.83
N ASN A 129 -16.37 3.07 4.00
CA ASN A 129 -15.87 2.90 2.64
C ASN A 129 -16.17 4.09 1.73
N ASN A 130 -17.36 4.69 1.84
CA ASN A 130 -17.70 5.92 1.12
C ASN A 130 -16.83 7.10 1.57
N LEU A 131 -16.63 7.27 2.88
CA LEU A 131 -15.75 8.31 3.44
C LEU A 131 -14.30 8.12 3.00
N LYS A 132 -13.82 6.87 2.95
CA LYS A 132 -12.50 6.53 2.39
C LYS A 132 -12.38 6.92 0.94
N GLN A 133 -13.35 6.56 0.09
CA GLN A 133 -13.34 6.95 -1.32
C GLN A 133 -13.35 8.47 -1.51
N LEU A 134 -14.08 9.20 -0.67
CA LEU A 134 -14.10 10.66 -0.66
C LEU A 134 -12.71 11.23 -0.30
N SER A 135 -12.08 10.70 0.75
CA SER A 135 -10.72 11.08 1.16
C SER A 135 -9.68 10.77 0.07
N ASP A 136 -9.75 9.59 -0.55
CA ASP A 136 -8.84 9.19 -1.62
C ASP A 136 -8.95 10.17 -2.82
N GLN A 137 -10.16 10.63 -3.15
CA GLN A 137 -10.38 11.64 -4.19
C GLN A 137 -9.79 13.01 -3.80
N LEU A 138 -9.92 13.40 -2.53
CA LEU A 138 -9.31 14.62 -2.00
C LEU A 138 -7.78 14.56 -2.08
N ASP A 139 -7.18 13.40 -1.80
CA ASP A 139 -5.73 13.21 -1.91
C ASP A 139 -5.25 13.30 -3.35
N VAL A 140 -6.01 12.74 -4.31
CA VAL A 140 -5.73 12.90 -5.75
C VAL A 140 -5.82 14.38 -6.15
N PHE A 141 -6.83 15.11 -5.67
CA PHE A 141 -6.99 16.54 -5.91
C PHE A 141 -5.80 17.36 -5.39
N LYS A 142 -5.33 17.08 -4.16
CA LYS A 142 -4.14 17.72 -3.59
C LYS A 142 -2.87 17.38 -4.38
N GLN A 143 -2.73 16.12 -4.76
CA GLN A 143 -1.55 15.61 -5.47
C GLN A 143 -1.42 16.24 -6.86
N TYR A 144 -2.53 16.54 -7.54
CA TYR A 144 -2.54 17.18 -8.86
C TYR A 144 -1.77 18.50 -8.89
N VAL A 145 -1.90 19.32 -7.84
CA VAL A 145 -1.23 20.62 -7.73
C VAL A 145 0.29 20.47 -7.69
N ILE A 146 0.78 19.41 -7.06
CA ILE A 146 2.21 19.12 -6.97
C ILE A 146 2.72 18.66 -8.34
N ASP A 147 1.99 17.77 -8.98
CA ASP A 147 2.44 17.08 -10.19
C ASP A 147 2.28 17.92 -11.47
N ASN A 148 1.36 18.90 -11.47
CA ASN A 148 1.06 19.73 -12.63
C ASN A 148 1.34 21.21 -12.34
N PRO A 149 2.40 21.81 -12.89
CA PRO A 149 2.71 23.22 -12.69
C PRO A 149 1.87 24.18 -13.54
N ASP A 150 1.19 23.69 -14.59
CA ASP A 150 0.41 24.52 -15.50
C ASP A 150 -0.98 24.85 -14.94
N ILE A 151 -1.15 26.12 -14.55
CA ILE A 151 -2.36 26.68 -13.95
C ILE A 151 -3.53 26.74 -14.95
N THR A 152 -3.28 26.78 -16.26
CA THR A 152 -4.34 26.94 -17.27
C THR A 152 -5.34 25.77 -17.26
N THR A 153 -4.88 24.58 -16.86
CA THR A 153 -5.69 23.35 -16.78
C THR A 153 -6.51 23.22 -15.48
N TYR A 154 -6.31 24.12 -14.52
CA TYR A 154 -6.81 23.94 -13.16
C TYR A 154 -8.31 24.09 -13.07
N ARG A 155 -8.92 24.98 -13.85
CA ARG A 155 -10.36 25.21 -13.82
C ARG A 155 -11.13 23.95 -14.23
N ASP A 156 -10.76 23.36 -15.37
CA ASP A 156 -11.42 22.15 -15.89
C ASP A 156 -11.20 20.96 -14.95
N TYR A 157 -9.99 20.82 -14.41
CA TYR A 157 -9.69 19.79 -13.43
C TYR A 157 -10.48 19.98 -12.13
N ALA A 158 -10.52 21.20 -11.57
CA ALA A 158 -11.28 21.52 -10.38
C ALA A 158 -12.77 21.21 -10.56
N GLN A 159 -13.33 21.55 -11.73
CA GLN A 159 -14.72 21.22 -12.06
C GLN A 159 -14.98 19.72 -12.09
N ALA A 160 -14.10 18.95 -12.76
CA ALA A 160 -14.22 17.50 -12.82
C ALA A 160 -14.07 16.86 -11.43
N ALA A 161 -13.09 17.34 -10.64
CA ALA A 161 -12.82 16.84 -9.30
C ALA A 161 -13.96 17.17 -8.32
N ALA A 162 -14.47 18.40 -8.31
CA ALA A 162 -15.60 18.80 -7.47
C ALA A 162 -16.85 17.97 -7.80
N LYS A 163 -17.17 17.76 -9.09
CA LYS A 163 -18.26 16.88 -9.51
C LYS A 163 -18.05 15.43 -9.07
N SER A 164 -16.81 14.94 -9.11
CA SER A 164 -16.45 13.60 -8.60
C SER A 164 -16.68 13.51 -7.09
N LEU A 165 -16.22 14.49 -6.32
CA LEU A 165 -16.42 14.58 -4.87
C LEU A 165 -17.90 14.62 -4.52
N MET A 166 -18.69 15.45 -5.20
CA MET A 166 -20.14 15.52 -5.03
C MET A 166 -20.82 14.18 -5.31
N LYS A 167 -20.44 13.49 -6.39
CA LYS A 167 -20.97 12.16 -6.71
C LYS A 167 -20.63 11.11 -5.64
N GLN A 168 -19.47 11.21 -4.98
CA GLN A 168 -19.14 10.35 -3.84
C GLN A 168 -19.97 10.72 -2.61
N LEU A 169 -20.13 12.03 -2.36
CA LEU A 169 -20.87 12.57 -1.25
C LEU A 169 -22.36 12.20 -1.33
N ASP A 170 -22.94 12.15 -2.52
CA ASP A 170 -24.33 11.70 -2.77
C ASP A 170 -24.60 10.23 -2.45
N LYS A 171 -23.54 9.42 -2.24
CA LYS A 171 -23.70 8.05 -1.73
C LYS A 171 -24.07 8.01 -0.25
N ILE A 172 -23.91 9.13 0.46
CA ILE A 172 -24.30 9.30 1.87
C ILE A 172 -25.76 9.72 1.89
N ILE A 173 -26.61 8.81 2.34
CA ILE A 173 -28.07 8.96 2.32
C ILE A 173 -28.53 10.06 3.29
N ASP A 174 -27.88 10.18 4.45
CA ASP A 174 -28.26 11.16 5.46
C ASP A 174 -27.82 12.57 5.06
N LEU A 175 -28.81 13.44 4.83
CA LEU A 175 -28.60 14.81 4.36
C LEU A 175 -27.79 15.67 5.34
N LYS A 176 -27.98 15.48 6.65
CA LYS A 176 -27.28 16.24 7.69
C LYS A 176 -25.80 15.88 7.73
N LEU A 177 -25.49 14.58 7.70
CA LEU A 177 -24.12 14.09 7.62
C LEU A 177 -23.46 14.53 6.32
N ARG A 178 -24.20 14.46 5.20
CA ARG A 178 -23.75 14.94 3.90
C ARG A 178 -23.35 16.41 3.95
N ALA A 179 -24.19 17.27 4.54
CA ALA A 179 -23.92 18.69 4.70
C ALA A 179 -22.74 18.95 5.67
N ALA A 180 -22.63 18.19 6.76
CA ALA A 180 -21.52 18.31 7.72
C ALA A 180 -20.18 17.97 7.07
N ILE A 181 -20.10 16.89 6.28
CA ILE A 181 -18.90 16.51 5.54
C ILE A 181 -18.59 17.55 4.47
N LEU A 182 -19.59 18.08 3.75
CA LEU A 182 -19.40 19.14 2.77
C LEU A 182 -18.80 20.39 3.41
N ASN A 183 -19.31 20.78 4.59
CA ASN A 183 -18.75 21.89 5.35
C ASN A 183 -17.30 21.62 5.73
N GLU A 184 -16.97 20.41 6.17
CA GLU A 184 -15.58 20.04 6.47
C GLU A 184 -14.68 20.12 5.23
N LEU A 185 -15.15 19.69 4.05
CA LEU A 185 -14.40 19.81 2.79
C LEU A 185 -14.12 21.26 2.40
N ILE A 186 -15.12 22.14 2.59
CA ILE A 186 -15.01 23.57 2.30
C ILE A 186 -14.03 24.23 3.29
N MET A 187 -14.21 23.94 4.58
CA MET A 187 -13.47 24.55 5.70
C MET A 187 -12.10 23.92 5.94
N ALA A 188 -11.78 22.79 5.29
CA ALA A 188 -10.51 22.11 5.45
C ALA A 188 -9.35 23.11 5.26
N ASP A 189 -8.58 23.33 6.34
CA ASP A 189 -7.35 24.11 6.30
C ASP A 189 -6.27 23.32 5.57
N LEU A 190 -6.39 23.36 4.25
CA LEU A 190 -5.54 22.63 3.34
C LEU A 190 -4.10 23.15 3.37
N GLN A 191 -3.84 24.32 3.99
CA GLN A 191 -2.51 24.85 4.19
C GLN A 191 -1.67 23.96 5.12
N THR A 192 -2.28 23.40 6.16
CA THR A 192 -1.61 22.47 7.08
C THR A 192 -1.31 21.14 6.38
N GLU A 193 -2.27 20.59 5.64
CA GLU A 193 -2.13 19.30 4.95
C GLU A 193 -1.14 19.35 3.78
N ILE A 194 -1.13 20.44 3.01
CA ILE A 194 -0.15 20.68 1.94
C ILE A 194 1.25 20.83 2.52
N THR A 195 1.38 21.49 3.67
CA THR A 195 2.69 21.63 4.33
C THR A 195 3.24 20.26 4.72
N VAL A 196 2.40 19.34 5.22
CA VAL A 196 2.83 17.94 5.51
C VAL A 196 3.24 17.21 4.23
N LEU A 197 2.42 17.27 3.17
CA LEU A 197 2.74 16.64 1.87
C LEU A 197 4.04 17.19 1.26
N ILE A 198 4.34 18.46 1.49
CA ILE A 198 5.53 19.13 0.98
C ILE A 198 6.77 18.82 1.83
N VAL A 199 6.66 18.77 3.16
CA VAL A 199 7.76 18.35 4.05
C VAL A 199 8.21 16.93 3.71
N VAL A 200 7.26 16.02 3.44
CA VAL A 200 7.53 14.65 2.99
C VAL A 200 8.27 14.62 1.64
N LYS A 201 8.02 15.59 0.75
CA LYS A 201 8.61 15.66 -0.60
C LYS A 201 9.88 16.51 -0.72
N LYS A 202 10.37 17.14 0.37
CA LYS A 202 11.58 17.99 0.40
C LYS A 202 11.62 19.06 -0.71
N VAL A 203 10.49 19.69 -0.96
CA VAL A 203 10.36 20.77 -1.96
C VAL A 203 11.08 22.02 -1.48
N SER A 204 11.71 22.79 -2.38
CA SER A 204 12.35 24.06 -2.00
C SER A 204 11.34 25.08 -1.50
N GLU A 205 11.76 26.08 -0.71
CA GLU A 205 10.86 27.13 -0.21
C GLU A 205 10.20 27.96 -1.34
N THR A 206 10.91 28.16 -2.44
CA THR A 206 10.39 28.83 -3.63
C THR A 206 9.30 28.01 -4.30
N GLU A 207 9.49 26.70 -4.43
CA GLU A 207 8.52 25.80 -5.03
C GLU A 207 7.35 25.51 -4.07
N LEU A 208 7.57 25.50 -2.76
CA LEU A 208 6.53 25.48 -1.72
C LEU A 208 5.55 26.64 -1.90
N ASN A 209 6.07 27.87 -2.06
CA ASN A 209 5.22 29.04 -2.28
C ASN A 209 4.46 28.96 -3.60
N ALA A 210 5.07 28.37 -4.64
CA ALA A 210 4.39 28.12 -5.91
C ALA A 210 3.29 27.06 -5.78
N ILE A 211 3.52 25.95 -5.06
CA ILE A 211 2.49 24.92 -4.78
C ILE A 211 1.34 25.51 -3.98
N LYS A 212 1.62 26.30 -2.94
CA LYS A 212 0.58 26.98 -2.15
C LYS A 212 -0.31 27.87 -3.02
N LYS A 213 0.28 28.72 -3.87
CA LYS A 213 -0.47 29.58 -4.80
C LYS A 213 -1.31 28.75 -5.78
N ARG A 214 -0.71 27.72 -6.38
CA ARG A 214 -1.39 26.80 -7.30
C ARG A 214 -2.58 26.12 -6.61
N PHE A 215 -2.41 25.67 -5.38
CA PHE A 215 -3.47 25.05 -4.61
C PHE A 215 -4.62 26.01 -4.29
N ILE A 216 -4.31 27.23 -3.84
CA ILE A 216 -5.33 28.25 -3.55
C ILE A 216 -6.20 28.51 -4.78
N ILE A 217 -5.60 28.60 -5.96
CA ILE A 217 -6.33 28.79 -7.23
C ILE A 217 -7.22 27.56 -7.52
N LEU A 218 -6.66 26.35 -7.41
CA LEU A 218 -7.42 25.13 -7.68
C LEU A 218 -8.59 24.96 -6.70
N LYS A 219 -8.36 25.22 -5.41
CA LYS A 219 -9.38 25.17 -4.37
C LYS A 219 -10.47 26.21 -4.60
N ALA A 220 -10.13 27.44 -4.97
CA ALA A 220 -11.13 28.48 -5.23
C ALA A 220 -12.15 28.06 -6.30
N TYR A 221 -11.70 27.44 -7.40
CA TYR A 221 -12.60 26.90 -8.43
C TYR A 221 -13.42 25.70 -7.94
N ALA A 222 -12.86 24.85 -7.09
CA ALA A 222 -13.59 23.73 -6.53
C ALA A 222 -14.66 24.21 -5.52
N ASP A 223 -14.29 25.15 -4.63
CA ASP A 223 -15.15 25.70 -3.60
C ASP A 223 -16.36 26.42 -4.21
N GLU A 224 -16.20 27.17 -5.31
CA GLU A 224 -17.32 27.79 -6.06
C GLU A 224 -18.44 26.77 -6.34
N ILE A 225 -18.08 25.58 -6.79
CA ILE A 225 -19.01 24.48 -7.13
C ILE A 225 -19.56 23.81 -5.87
N LEU A 226 -18.72 23.65 -4.84
CA LEU A 226 -19.13 23.04 -3.58
C LEU A 226 -20.10 23.94 -2.80
N TYR A 227 -19.94 25.28 -2.88
CA TYR A 227 -20.88 26.24 -2.32
C TYR A 227 -22.24 26.21 -3.03
N GLU A 228 -22.26 26.19 -4.37
CA GLU A 228 -23.51 26.01 -5.13
C GLU A 228 -24.24 24.73 -4.72
N ALA A 229 -23.50 23.63 -4.54
CA ALA A 229 -24.07 22.37 -4.09
C ALA A 229 -24.57 22.44 -2.62
N LYS A 230 -23.85 23.15 -1.74
CA LYS A 230 -24.27 23.35 -0.35
C LYS A 230 -25.61 24.07 -0.27
N ASP A 231 -25.80 25.09 -1.09
CA ASP A 231 -27.06 25.85 -1.14
C ASP A 231 -28.23 24.98 -1.62
N GLN A 232 -27.97 24.05 -2.55
CA GLN A 232 -28.96 23.07 -3.01
C GLN A 232 -29.32 22.03 -1.93
N ILE A 233 -28.37 21.65 -1.06
CA ILE A 233 -28.63 20.72 0.05
C ILE A 233 -29.41 21.41 1.19
N ALA A 234 -29.23 22.73 1.36
CA ALA A 234 -29.89 23.52 2.39
C ALA A 234 -31.38 23.82 2.11
N LEU A 235 -31.84 23.64 0.87
CA LEU A 235 -33.24 23.82 0.48
C LEU A 235 -33.97 22.47 0.52
N PRO A 236 -34.70 22.19 1.62
CA PRO A 236 -36.16 22.26 1.54
C PRO A 236 -36.76 22.86 2.82
N ALA A 237 -37.14 24.13 2.78
CA ALA A 237 -38.02 24.75 3.76
C ALA A 237 -39.14 25.51 3.05
N THR A 238 -40.14 24.76 2.61
CA THR A 238 -41.51 25.24 2.44
C THR A 238 -42.42 24.21 3.08
N ASP A 239 -42.60 24.27 4.40
CA ASP A 239 -43.87 24.72 4.98
C ASP A 239 -43.82 24.74 6.52
N ASP A 240 -44.16 25.92 7.01
CA ASP A 240 -44.77 26.32 8.29
C ASP A 240 -44.44 25.66 9.64
N SER A 241 -44.05 26.56 10.54
CA SER A 241 -44.34 26.63 11.99
C SER A 241 -43.48 25.83 12.97
N THR A 242 -42.38 26.45 13.43
CA THR A 242 -42.14 26.75 14.86
C THR A 242 -40.87 27.62 15.02
N PRO A 243 -40.80 28.53 16.02
CA PRO A 243 -39.67 29.44 16.16
C PRO A 243 -38.44 28.68 16.66
N ALA A 244 -37.38 28.67 15.87
CA ALA A 244 -36.11 28.08 16.23
C ALA A 244 -35.45 28.86 17.38
N GLU A 245 -35.23 28.16 18.49
CA GLU A 245 -34.36 28.58 19.59
C GLU A 245 -32.94 28.74 19.03
N GLN A 246 -32.44 29.97 18.99
CA GLN A 246 -31.06 30.27 18.59
C GLN A 246 -30.12 29.75 19.67
N THR A 247 -29.61 28.52 19.51
CA THR A 247 -28.50 28.02 20.31
C THR A 247 -27.21 28.67 19.80
N THR A 248 -26.80 29.76 20.45
CA THR A 248 -25.44 30.29 20.31
C THR A 248 -24.45 29.26 20.87
N ILE A 249 -23.66 28.66 19.99
CA ILE A 249 -22.55 27.79 20.39
C ILE A 249 -21.39 28.71 20.83
N PRO A 250 -20.97 28.70 22.11
CA PRO A 250 -19.81 29.46 22.53
C PRO A 250 -18.54 28.85 21.93
N ILE A 251 -17.73 29.70 21.30
CA ILE A 251 -16.36 29.39 20.88
C ILE A 251 -15.52 29.27 22.16
N ASN A 252 -15.44 28.06 22.72
CA ASN A 252 -14.44 27.75 23.73
C ASN A 252 -13.11 27.50 23.02
N LEU A 253 -12.16 28.42 23.20
CA LEU A 253 -10.74 28.12 23.02
C LEU A 253 -10.38 26.98 24.00
N VAL A 254 -10.32 25.77 23.49
CA VAL A 254 -9.81 24.63 24.24
C VAL A 254 -8.29 24.77 24.32
N ASP A 255 -7.83 25.04 25.54
CA ASP A 255 -6.44 24.94 25.96
C ASP A 255 -5.90 23.53 25.64
N ARG A 256 -4.94 23.47 24.71
CA ARG A 256 -4.34 22.21 24.23
C ARG A 256 -3.22 21.77 25.17
N THR A 257 -3.60 21.32 26.36
CA THR A 257 -2.73 20.52 27.23
C THR A 257 -3.24 19.08 27.25
N HIS A 258 -3.11 18.38 26.11
CA HIS A 258 -3.44 16.96 26.02
C HIS A 258 -2.17 16.11 26.19
N GLY A 259 -2.11 15.42 27.33
CA GLY A 259 -1.16 14.34 27.57
C GLY A 259 -1.34 13.22 26.54
N TYR A 260 -0.26 12.93 25.83
CA TYR A 260 -0.19 12.09 24.65
C TYR A 260 -0.39 10.59 24.94
N TYR A 261 -1.23 9.94 24.13
CA TYR A 261 -1.09 8.52 23.79
C TYR A 261 -0.59 8.43 22.35
N ASN A 262 0.72 8.39 22.18
CA ASN A 262 1.36 8.26 20.86
C ASN A 262 1.73 6.77 20.64
N TRP A 263 0.82 6.02 19.99
CA TRP A 263 0.99 4.60 19.65
C TRP A 263 1.39 4.28 18.19
N PRO A 264 1.36 5.17 17.16
CA PRO A 264 1.78 4.77 15.81
C PRO A 264 3.30 4.90 15.55
N ASP A 265 4.07 5.66 16.32
CA ASP A 265 5.47 5.97 15.99
C ASP A 265 6.52 4.95 16.49
N ARG A 266 6.12 3.88 17.18
CA ARG A 266 7.08 2.95 17.83
C ARG A 266 7.55 1.75 16.99
N PHE A 267 7.15 1.63 15.73
CA PHE A 267 7.50 0.44 14.92
C PHE A 267 8.60 0.63 13.86
N PHE A 268 9.25 1.80 13.76
CA PHE A 268 10.29 2.02 12.75
C PHE A 268 11.61 2.62 13.26
N SER A 269 12.03 2.32 14.49
CA SER A 269 13.43 2.49 14.91
C SER A 269 14.15 1.15 14.99
N TYR A 270 14.23 0.42 13.87
CA TYR A 270 15.15 -0.71 13.77
C TYR A 270 16.51 -0.18 13.30
N ASP A 271 17.43 -0.01 14.24
CA ASP A 271 18.85 0.17 13.96
C ASP A 271 19.41 -1.16 13.44
N LEU A 272 19.41 -1.29 12.11
CA LEU A 272 19.72 -2.52 11.37
C LEU A 272 21.22 -2.76 11.19
N ASN A 273 22.08 -1.88 11.72
CA ASN A 273 23.53 -2.07 11.65
C ASN A 273 24.06 -3.08 12.68
N ASN A 274 23.22 -3.53 13.63
CA ASN A 274 23.62 -4.38 14.75
C ASN A 274 23.16 -5.86 14.67
N TYR A 275 22.58 -6.32 13.55
CA TYR A 275 22.43 -7.76 13.31
C TYR A 275 23.78 -8.37 12.90
N GLN A 276 24.74 -8.39 13.83
CA GLN A 276 25.86 -9.30 13.75
C GLN A 276 25.33 -10.69 14.08
N PHE A 277 25.51 -11.63 13.16
CA PHE A 277 25.32 -13.05 13.43
C PHE A 277 26.14 -13.42 14.67
N SER A 278 25.51 -13.63 15.82
CA SER A 278 26.10 -14.56 16.76
C SER A 278 26.16 -15.89 16.01
N LYS A 279 27.30 -16.58 16.05
CA LYS A 279 27.54 -17.85 15.35
C LYS A 279 26.59 -18.98 15.77
N SER A 280 25.54 -18.71 16.54
CA SER A 280 24.70 -19.68 17.24
C SER A 280 23.20 -19.62 16.92
N SER A 281 22.74 -18.84 15.93
CA SER A 281 21.31 -18.87 15.58
C SER A 281 20.97 -20.06 14.68
N GLU A 282 20.08 -20.92 15.18
CA GLU A 282 19.54 -22.09 14.49
C GLU A 282 18.93 -21.76 13.09
N PRO A 283 18.96 -22.71 12.15
CA PRO A 283 18.61 -22.49 10.74
C PRO A 283 17.15 -22.07 10.48
N ALA A 284 16.24 -22.22 11.44
CA ALA A 284 14.82 -21.91 11.27
C ALA A 284 14.53 -20.40 11.14
N ASN A 285 15.39 -19.52 11.64
CA ASN A 285 15.12 -18.08 11.71
C ASN A 285 15.73 -17.25 10.56
N VAL A 286 16.54 -17.88 9.69
CA VAL A 286 17.25 -17.20 8.59
C VAL A 286 16.28 -16.67 7.53
N LYS A 287 15.21 -17.42 7.24
CA LYS A 287 14.24 -17.08 6.19
C LYS A 287 13.36 -15.88 6.57
N GLU A 288 13.01 -15.76 7.84
CA GLU A 288 12.20 -14.67 8.37
C GLU A 288 13.03 -13.39 8.53
N GLN A 289 14.27 -13.52 8.99
CA GLN A 289 15.24 -12.41 9.00
C GLN A 289 15.55 -11.88 7.58
N PHE A 290 15.66 -12.78 6.60
CA PHE A 290 15.83 -12.39 5.19
C PHE A 290 14.60 -11.63 4.66
N ARG A 291 13.38 -12.10 4.98
CA ARG A 291 12.13 -11.46 4.58
C ARG A 291 11.96 -10.07 5.20
N LEU A 292 12.32 -9.89 6.47
CA LEU A 292 12.28 -8.58 7.14
C LEU A 292 13.32 -7.62 6.55
N ARG A 293 14.54 -8.10 6.27
CA ARG A 293 15.57 -7.31 5.58
C ARG A 293 15.13 -6.94 4.16
N GLN A 294 14.44 -7.84 3.46
CA GLN A 294 13.88 -7.62 2.14
C GLN A 294 12.85 -6.49 2.15
N ILE A 295 11.88 -6.52 3.07
CA ILE A 295 10.86 -5.46 3.23
C ILE A 295 11.51 -4.10 3.53
N VAL A 296 12.56 -4.08 4.36
CA VAL A 296 13.27 -2.83 4.67
C VAL A 296 14.12 -2.34 3.49
N LEU A 297 14.77 -3.24 2.76
CA LEU A 297 15.49 -2.90 1.53
C LEU A 297 14.54 -2.33 0.48
N GLU A 298 13.38 -2.94 0.28
CA GLU A 298 12.28 -2.43 -0.54
C GLU A 298 11.93 -0.99 -0.12
N THR A 299 11.72 -0.76 1.17
CA THR A 299 11.29 0.54 1.71
C THR A 299 12.38 1.61 1.59
N LYS A 300 13.62 1.29 1.95
CA LYS A 300 14.77 2.21 1.84
C LYS A 300 15.14 2.49 0.39
N PHE A 301 15.16 1.47 -0.46
CA PHE A 301 15.40 1.61 -1.90
C PHE A 301 14.31 2.47 -2.54
N LEU A 302 13.02 2.20 -2.27
CA LEU A 302 11.91 2.99 -2.81
C LEU A 302 11.99 4.46 -2.37
N HIS A 303 12.30 4.71 -1.10
CA HIS A 303 12.43 6.05 -0.57
C HIS A 303 13.64 6.79 -1.20
N ALA A 304 14.80 6.14 -1.26
CA ALA A 304 16.00 6.74 -1.84
C ALA A 304 15.90 6.92 -3.36
N PHE A 305 15.31 5.95 -4.08
CA PHE A 305 15.10 6.06 -5.52
C PHE A 305 14.23 7.27 -5.88
N LYS A 306 13.21 7.55 -5.06
CA LYS A 306 12.33 8.73 -5.20
C LYS A 306 13.00 10.04 -4.76
N ALA A 307 13.71 10.05 -3.63
CA ALA A 307 14.19 11.28 -2.97
C ALA A 307 15.65 11.67 -3.26
N ALA A 308 16.53 10.73 -3.60
CA ALA A 308 17.97 10.98 -3.75
C ALA A 308 18.31 11.52 -5.14
N ASN A 309 19.40 12.27 -5.29
CA ASN A 309 19.95 12.54 -6.62
C ASN A 309 20.62 11.26 -7.18
N ALA A 310 21.05 11.27 -8.44
CA ALA A 310 21.55 10.06 -9.09
C ALA A 310 22.87 9.53 -8.47
N ASP A 311 23.71 10.43 -7.95
CA ASP A 311 25.00 10.08 -7.32
C ASP A 311 24.80 9.53 -5.90
N ASP A 312 23.87 10.11 -5.14
CA ASP A 312 23.45 9.62 -3.82
C ASP A 312 22.82 8.21 -3.91
N LEU A 313 22.02 7.97 -4.96
CA LEU A 313 21.46 6.64 -5.23
C LEU A 313 22.57 5.61 -5.44
N LYS A 314 23.62 5.95 -6.18
CA LYS A 314 24.78 5.07 -6.39
C LYS A 314 25.49 4.75 -5.08
N SER A 315 25.78 5.77 -4.26
CA SER A 315 26.44 5.60 -2.96
C SER A 315 25.66 4.68 -2.02
N LEU A 316 24.34 4.85 -1.97
CA LEU A 316 23.48 3.96 -1.19
C LEU A 316 23.51 2.53 -1.71
N LEU A 317 23.46 2.34 -3.03
CA LEU A 317 23.52 1.00 -3.62
C LEU A 317 24.86 0.31 -3.34
N GLU A 318 25.97 1.06 -3.38
CA GLU A 318 27.29 0.57 -3.00
C GLU A 318 27.33 0.17 -1.52
N GLU A 319 26.86 1.02 -0.62
CA GLU A 319 26.79 0.73 0.81
C GLU A 319 25.96 -0.53 1.09
N GLN A 320 24.76 -0.64 0.50
CA GLN A 320 23.89 -1.81 0.71
C GLN A 320 24.47 -3.09 0.10
N PHE A 321 25.15 -2.99 -1.05
CA PHE A 321 25.81 -4.13 -1.67
C PHE A 321 26.96 -4.68 -0.82
N GLU A 322 27.73 -3.80 -0.17
CA GLU A 322 28.80 -4.24 0.75
C GLU A 322 28.25 -4.77 2.07
N LEU A 323 27.18 -4.17 2.59
CA LEU A 323 26.55 -4.62 3.82
C LEU A 323 25.77 -5.93 3.68
N THR A 324 25.57 -6.47 2.47
CA THR A 324 24.78 -7.68 2.23
C THR A 324 25.61 -8.96 2.43
N PRO A 325 25.32 -9.78 3.47
CA PRO A 325 26.03 -11.02 3.77
C PRO A 325 25.49 -12.24 3.01
N ALA A 326 24.33 -12.10 2.35
CA ALA A 326 23.73 -13.13 1.50
C ALA A 326 24.42 -13.20 0.13
N ASN A 327 24.06 -14.18 -0.69
CA ASN A 327 24.56 -14.32 -2.05
C ASN A 327 24.37 -13.00 -2.82
N LYS A 328 25.48 -12.32 -3.13
CA LYS A 328 25.48 -11.00 -3.76
C LYS A 328 24.76 -11.01 -5.12
N SER A 329 24.60 -12.17 -5.78
CA SER A 329 23.79 -12.29 -7.01
C SER A 329 22.30 -12.05 -6.75
N ASP A 330 21.76 -12.67 -5.71
CA ASP A 330 20.33 -12.62 -5.39
C ASP A 330 19.91 -11.19 -5.01
N PHE A 331 20.82 -10.46 -4.35
CA PHE A 331 20.66 -9.04 -4.08
C PHE A 331 20.61 -8.21 -5.37
N LEU A 332 21.49 -8.46 -6.35
CA LEU A 332 21.46 -7.73 -7.62
C LEU A 332 20.19 -8.02 -8.42
N ASP A 333 19.73 -9.28 -8.44
CA ASP A 333 18.50 -9.66 -9.14
C ASP A 333 17.27 -9.00 -8.51
N TYR A 334 17.23 -8.96 -7.18
CA TYR A 334 16.18 -8.29 -6.44
C TYR A 334 16.17 -6.76 -6.65
N VAL A 335 17.34 -6.12 -6.57
CA VAL A 335 17.51 -4.69 -6.84
C VAL A 335 17.12 -4.35 -8.28
N GLU A 336 17.44 -5.21 -9.25
CA GLU A 336 17.03 -5.08 -10.65
C GLU A 336 15.51 -5.09 -10.81
N ILE A 337 14.81 -6.04 -10.16
CA ILE A 337 13.35 -6.14 -10.21
C ILE A 337 12.70 -4.85 -9.69
N ILE A 338 13.14 -4.36 -8.52
CA ILE A 338 12.55 -3.18 -7.89
C ILE A 338 12.91 -1.91 -8.66
N GLY A 339 14.17 -1.76 -9.08
CA GLY A 339 14.62 -0.62 -9.88
C GLY A 339 13.85 -0.52 -11.19
N ASN A 340 13.69 -1.63 -11.92
CA ASN A 340 12.95 -1.65 -13.18
C ASN A 340 11.45 -1.38 -13.00
N ALA A 341 10.84 -1.84 -11.90
CA ALA A 341 9.44 -1.54 -11.58
C ALA A 341 9.23 -0.03 -11.35
N ASN A 342 10.18 0.65 -10.69
CA ASN A 342 10.08 2.08 -10.40
C ASN A 342 10.51 2.97 -11.57
N LEU A 343 11.42 2.51 -12.42
CA LEU A 343 11.78 3.19 -13.67
C LEU A 343 10.60 3.24 -14.64
N LYS A 344 9.74 2.23 -14.65
CA LYS A 344 8.51 2.22 -15.47
C LYS A 344 7.45 3.21 -14.97
N SER A 345 7.41 3.52 -13.67
CA SER A 345 6.40 4.41 -13.07
C SER A 345 6.82 5.88 -13.03
N SER A 346 8.08 6.21 -13.31
CA SER A 346 8.66 7.56 -13.12
C SER A 346 9.24 8.17 -14.40
N PHE A 347 8.56 8.09 -15.55
CA PHE A 347 8.99 8.75 -16.80
C PHE A 347 8.81 10.28 -16.73
N GLN A 348 9.72 10.97 -16.03
CA GLN A 348 9.94 12.42 -16.04
C GLN A 348 11.45 12.66 -16.23
N GLY A 349 11.89 13.70 -16.95
CA GLY A 349 13.29 13.85 -17.41
C GLY A 349 14.40 13.75 -16.35
N SER A 350 14.10 13.99 -15.07
CA SER A 350 15.03 13.80 -13.94
C SER A 350 15.32 12.32 -13.60
N SER A 351 14.48 11.39 -14.04
CA SER A 351 14.66 9.95 -13.82
C SER A 351 15.61 9.29 -14.83
N ILE A 352 15.91 9.94 -15.96
CA ILE A 352 16.80 9.41 -17.00
C ILE A 352 18.22 9.23 -16.43
N ARG A 353 18.77 10.26 -15.77
CA ARG A 353 20.11 10.19 -15.17
C ARG A 353 20.19 9.15 -14.04
N LYS A 354 19.11 8.98 -13.27
CA LYS A 354 19.01 7.92 -12.24
C LYS A 354 18.96 6.53 -12.87
N ALA A 355 18.22 6.36 -13.96
CA ALA A 355 18.13 5.12 -14.70
C ALA A 355 19.49 4.69 -15.26
N ASP A 356 20.24 5.65 -15.81
CA ASP A 356 21.56 5.40 -16.38
C ASP A 356 22.57 5.02 -15.30
N ILE A 357 22.63 5.77 -14.19
CA ILE A 357 23.53 5.42 -13.08
C ILE A 357 23.14 4.08 -12.45
N PHE A 358 21.85 3.80 -12.28
CA PHE A 358 21.36 2.52 -11.79
C PHE A 358 21.79 1.35 -12.69
N ARG A 359 21.61 1.48 -14.02
CA ARG A 359 21.99 0.45 -15.00
C ARG A 359 23.50 0.25 -15.06
N VAL A 360 24.27 1.34 -15.06
CA VAL A 360 25.74 1.31 -15.06
C VAL A 360 26.26 0.63 -13.79
N TRP A 361 25.70 0.98 -12.63
CA TRP A 361 26.05 0.38 -11.35
C TRP A 361 25.73 -1.12 -11.32
N LEU A 362 24.52 -1.50 -11.76
CA LEU A 362 24.08 -2.90 -11.79
C LEU A 362 24.99 -3.74 -12.69
N LYS A 363 25.35 -3.21 -13.87
CA LYS A 363 26.29 -3.84 -14.80
C LYS A 363 27.67 -4.01 -14.17
N ALA A 364 28.22 -2.95 -13.56
CA ALA A 364 29.53 -2.98 -12.92
C ALA A 364 29.59 -4.02 -11.80
N LYS A 365 28.57 -4.08 -10.92
CA LYS A 365 28.54 -5.07 -9.82
C LYS A 365 28.33 -6.50 -10.33
N ARG A 366 27.53 -6.70 -11.39
CA ARG A 366 27.41 -8.00 -12.06
C ARG A 366 28.71 -8.47 -12.70
N GLU A 367 29.51 -7.56 -13.27
CA GLU A 367 30.83 -7.87 -13.81
C GLU A 367 31.81 -8.27 -12.70
N VAL A 368 31.77 -7.58 -11.55
CA VAL A 368 32.56 -7.94 -10.36
C VAL A 368 32.21 -9.34 -9.83
N LEU A 369 30.92 -9.70 -9.78
CA LEU A 369 30.49 -11.05 -9.39
C LEU A 369 30.72 -12.11 -10.49
N GLY A 370 30.77 -11.66 -11.75
CA GLY A 370 30.90 -12.47 -12.95
C GLY A 370 32.29 -13.06 -13.22
N ALA A 371 33.32 -12.72 -12.41
CA ALA A 371 34.58 -13.44 -12.43
C ALA A 371 34.52 -14.77 -11.63
N SER A 372 33.60 -14.87 -10.66
CA SER A 372 33.52 -16.03 -9.75
C SER A 372 32.24 -16.87 -9.90
N SER A 373 31.12 -16.30 -10.41
CA SER A 373 29.83 -17.04 -10.51
C SER A 373 29.51 -17.60 -11.90
N ARG A 374 30.27 -17.24 -12.95
CA ARG A 374 30.04 -17.75 -14.32
C ARG A 374 30.39 -19.24 -14.49
N ALA A 375 31.11 -19.84 -13.55
CA ALA A 375 31.37 -21.29 -13.53
C ALA A 375 30.18 -22.08 -12.94
N ALA A 376 29.60 -21.61 -11.83
CA ALA A 376 28.58 -22.36 -11.10
C ALA A 376 27.17 -22.29 -11.74
N VAL A 377 26.80 -21.19 -12.38
CA VAL A 377 25.47 -21.07 -13.04
C VAL A 377 25.46 -21.73 -14.42
N ARG A 378 26.61 -21.82 -15.10
CA ARG A 378 26.71 -22.56 -16.37
C ARG A 378 26.61 -24.07 -16.20
N GLU A 379 27.03 -24.62 -15.05
CA GLU A 379 26.83 -26.04 -14.75
C GLU A 379 25.37 -26.39 -14.40
N LEU A 380 24.59 -25.43 -13.89
CA LEU A 380 23.14 -25.61 -13.64
C LEU A 380 22.25 -25.26 -14.85
N THR A 381 22.79 -24.59 -15.89
CA THR A 381 22.07 -24.22 -17.12
C THR A 381 22.59 -24.97 -18.35
N GLY A 382 22.84 -26.27 -18.20
CA GLY A 382 22.83 -27.22 -19.33
C GLY A 382 21.48 -27.27 -20.08
N LYS A 383 20.44 -26.59 -19.58
CA LYS A 383 19.20 -26.35 -20.31
C LYS A 383 19.38 -25.18 -21.28
N LYS A 384 19.69 -25.49 -22.55
CA LYS A 384 19.46 -24.59 -23.69
C LYS A 384 18.07 -23.96 -23.55
N SER A 385 17.99 -22.62 -23.62
CA SER A 385 16.75 -21.85 -23.66
C SER A 385 15.77 -22.46 -24.65
N LEU A 386 14.51 -22.61 -24.24
CA LEU A 386 13.44 -23.19 -25.06
C LEU A 386 13.33 -22.46 -26.40
N PHE A 387 13.40 -21.13 -26.38
CA PHE A 387 13.27 -20.29 -27.57
C PHE A 387 14.53 -20.22 -28.44
N LEU A 388 15.59 -20.95 -28.07
CA LEU A 388 16.74 -21.27 -28.93
C LEU A 388 16.70 -22.71 -29.46
N ASP A 389 15.80 -23.55 -28.94
CA ASP A 389 15.67 -24.96 -29.27
C ASP A 389 14.24 -25.27 -29.76
N LEU A 390 14.06 -25.19 -31.09
CA LEU A 390 12.78 -25.44 -31.76
C LEU A 390 12.17 -26.80 -31.40
N SER A 391 13.00 -27.81 -31.11
CA SER A 391 12.54 -29.16 -30.76
C SER A 391 11.89 -29.22 -29.37
N LYS A 392 12.37 -28.41 -28.43
CA LYS A 392 11.74 -28.26 -27.12
C LYS A 392 10.52 -27.36 -27.20
N THR A 393 10.61 -26.29 -27.99
CA THR A 393 9.50 -25.36 -28.18
C THR A 393 8.21 -26.07 -28.60
N SER A 394 8.28 -27.04 -29.51
CA SER A 394 7.10 -27.79 -29.96
C SER A 394 6.42 -28.60 -28.84
N ILE A 395 7.19 -29.23 -27.94
CA ILE A 395 6.67 -30.01 -26.80
C ILE A 395 5.83 -29.12 -25.88
N PHE A 396 6.31 -27.91 -25.59
CA PHE A 396 5.58 -26.97 -24.74
C PHE A 396 4.39 -26.30 -25.44
N ILE A 397 4.44 -26.15 -26.77
CA ILE A 397 3.27 -25.70 -27.56
C ILE A 397 2.16 -26.76 -27.52
N ASP A 398 2.49 -28.05 -27.52
CA ASP A 398 1.48 -29.12 -27.46
C ASP A 398 0.64 -29.08 -26.18
N VAL A 399 1.15 -28.50 -25.09
CA VAL A 399 0.36 -28.23 -23.88
C VAL A 399 -0.88 -27.38 -24.20
N LEU A 400 -0.75 -26.40 -25.09
CA LEU A 400 -1.86 -25.52 -25.48
C LEU A 400 -3.00 -26.26 -26.21
N LYS A 401 -2.71 -27.44 -26.78
CA LYS A 401 -3.71 -28.33 -27.40
C LYS A 401 -4.42 -29.23 -26.37
N ARG A 402 -3.78 -29.49 -25.23
CA ARG A 402 -4.26 -30.43 -24.19
C ARG A 402 -5.11 -29.78 -23.11
N VAL A 403 -4.98 -28.47 -22.90
CA VAL A 403 -5.79 -27.70 -21.95
C VAL A 403 -7.27 -27.72 -22.35
N GLU A 404 -8.20 -27.79 -21.40
CA GLU A 404 -9.64 -27.76 -21.68
C GLU A 404 -10.30 -26.43 -21.24
N PRO A 405 -10.96 -25.68 -22.16
CA PRO A 405 -11.03 -25.94 -23.60
C PRO A 405 -9.69 -25.65 -24.32
N PRO A 406 -9.41 -26.33 -25.45
CA PRO A 406 -8.12 -26.22 -26.14
C PRO A 406 -7.88 -24.81 -26.67
N ILE A 407 -6.69 -24.29 -26.38
CA ILE A 407 -6.26 -22.96 -26.81
C ILE A 407 -5.89 -23.01 -28.30
N LEU A 408 -5.20 -24.07 -28.72
CA LEU A 408 -4.88 -24.39 -30.12
C LEU A 408 -5.67 -25.60 -30.61
N ASN A 409 -6.04 -25.60 -31.89
CA ASN A 409 -6.56 -26.78 -32.57
C ASN A 409 -5.42 -27.75 -32.95
N ASN A 410 -5.79 -28.90 -33.51
CA ASN A 410 -4.82 -29.90 -33.99
C ASN A 410 -3.91 -29.38 -35.11
N GLU A 411 -4.34 -28.36 -35.85
CA GLU A 411 -3.60 -27.70 -36.94
C GLU A 411 -2.70 -26.55 -36.43
N GLY A 412 -2.66 -26.29 -35.11
CA GLY A 412 -1.86 -25.23 -34.50
C GLY A 412 -2.47 -23.83 -34.58
N THR A 413 -3.71 -23.69 -35.04
CA THR A 413 -4.44 -22.41 -35.05
C THR A 413 -5.20 -22.19 -33.74
N TYR A 414 -5.24 -20.95 -33.25
CA TYR A 414 -5.87 -20.63 -31.97
C TYR A 414 -7.41 -20.54 -32.08
N ARG A 415 -8.14 -21.07 -31.08
CA ARG A 415 -9.60 -21.28 -31.16
C ARG A 415 -10.50 -20.29 -30.42
N LEU A 416 -9.99 -19.58 -29.40
CA LEU A 416 -10.85 -18.90 -28.42
C LEU A 416 -10.99 -17.38 -28.62
N GLY A 417 -10.65 -16.83 -29.79
CA GLY A 417 -10.68 -15.38 -30.05
C GLY A 417 -9.78 -14.59 -29.08
N GLU A 418 -10.17 -13.37 -28.68
CA GLU A 418 -9.38 -12.55 -27.75
C GLU A 418 -9.06 -13.23 -26.39
N ARG A 419 -9.90 -14.17 -25.95
CA ARG A 419 -9.67 -14.93 -24.70
C ARG A 419 -8.46 -15.88 -24.81
N SER A 420 -8.14 -16.36 -26.00
CA SER A 420 -6.95 -17.22 -26.24
C SER A 420 -5.64 -16.48 -26.06
N LYS A 421 -5.56 -15.19 -26.46
CA LYS A 421 -4.34 -14.38 -26.32
C LYS A 421 -3.92 -14.29 -24.85
N SER A 422 -4.89 -14.07 -23.96
CA SER A 422 -4.63 -14.06 -22.51
C SER A 422 -4.17 -15.41 -21.96
N ALA A 423 -4.60 -16.53 -22.56
CA ALA A 423 -4.17 -17.86 -22.17
C ALA A 423 -2.74 -18.18 -22.67
N VAL A 424 -2.40 -17.74 -23.89
CA VAL A 424 -1.03 -17.81 -24.43
C VAL A 424 -0.07 -16.96 -23.60
N VAL A 425 -0.48 -15.78 -23.16
CA VAL A 425 0.33 -14.95 -22.25
C VAL A 425 0.52 -15.63 -20.89
N ALA A 426 -0.51 -16.28 -20.35
CA ALA A 426 -0.38 -17.05 -19.10
C ALA A 426 0.59 -18.23 -19.24
N TRP A 427 0.51 -18.98 -20.35
CA TRP A 427 1.47 -20.02 -20.69
C TRP A 427 2.90 -19.48 -20.77
N PHE A 428 3.07 -18.33 -21.44
CA PHE A 428 4.37 -17.69 -21.57
C PHE A 428 4.95 -17.22 -20.22
N ASP A 429 4.14 -16.63 -19.34
CA ASP A 429 4.54 -16.20 -17.99
C ASP A 429 4.97 -17.40 -17.11
N ILE A 430 4.30 -18.55 -17.23
CA ILE A 430 4.70 -19.78 -16.53
C ILE A 430 6.09 -20.24 -17.00
N LEU A 431 6.33 -20.22 -18.32
CA LEU A 431 7.63 -20.59 -18.89
C LEU A 431 8.75 -19.60 -18.50
N ASP A 432 8.47 -18.29 -18.47
CA ASP A 432 9.42 -17.25 -18.08
C ASP A 432 9.86 -17.44 -16.63
N ARG A 433 8.89 -17.65 -15.72
CA ARG A 433 9.17 -17.91 -14.29
C ARG A 433 9.88 -19.24 -14.07
N GLY A 434 9.65 -20.23 -14.93
CA GLY A 434 10.37 -21.50 -14.89
C GLY A 434 11.81 -21.43 -15.41
N GLY A 435 12.28 -20.25 -15.85
CA GLY A 435 13.63 -20.08 -16.43
C GLY A 435 13.79 -20.75 -17.79
N ASN A 436 12.69 -21.10 -18.46
CA ASN A 436 12.72 -21.76 -19.77
C ASN A 436 12.87 -20.76 -20.93
N ILE A 437 12.74 -19.47 -20.66
CA ILE A 437 12.84 -18.37 -21.63
C ILE A 437 14.15 -17.63 -21.42
N ASP A 438 14.79 -17.22 -22.52
CA ASP A 438 15.95 -16.33 -22.45
C ASP A 438 15.52 -14.94 -21.97
N SER A 439 16.02 -14.55 -20.79
CA SER A 439 15.73 -13.27 -20.16
C SER A 439 16.30 -12.07 -20.93
N SER A 440 17.23 -12.29 -21.87
CA SER A 440 17.79 -11.26 -22.73
C SER A 440 16.86 -10.81 -23.86
N LEU A 441 15.81 -11.58 -24.17
CA LEU A 441 14.86 -11.24 -25.23
C LEU A 441 14.00 -10.05 -24.82
N THR A 442 14.02 -9.01 -25.66
CA THR A 442 13.14 -7.84 -25.51
C THR A 442 11.67 -8.23 -25.72
N ALA A 443 10.74 -7.43 -25.20
CA ALA A 443 9.30 -7.69 -25.38
C ALA A 443 8.91 -7.78 -26.86
N ASP A 444 9.51 -6.96 -27.73
CA ASP A 444 9.26 -6.99 -29.18
C ASP A 444 9.76 -8.32 -29.78
N GLN A 445 10.95 -8.78 -29.41
CA GLN A 445 11.48 -10.08 -29.86
C GLN A 445 10.62 -11.25 -29.39
N LYS A 446 10.17 -11.23 -28.13
CA LYS A 446 9.25 -12.23 -27.56
C LYS A 446 7.93 -12.27 -28.34
N THR A 447 7.34 -11.11 -28.65
CA THR A 447 6.10 -11.01 -29.44
C THR A 447 6.29 -11.48 -30.89
N THR A 448 7.36 -11.07 -31.56
CA THR A 448 7.66 -11.51 -32.93
C THR A 448 7.77 -13.03 -33.00
N LEU A 449 8.47 -13.62 -32.05
CA LEU A 449 8.70 -15.06 -32.02
C LEU A 449 7.39 -15.82 -31.73
N LEU A 450 6.56 -15.35 -30.80
CA LEU A 450 5.24 -15.94 -30.54
C LEU A 450 4.33 -15.93 -31.77
N ASN A 451 4.33 -14.82 -32.51
CA ASN A 451 3.55 -14.71 -33.75
C ASN A 451 4.09 -15.61 -34.87
N GLN A 452 5.38 -15.96 -34.87
CA GLN A 452 5.96 -16.95 -35.79
C GLN A 452 5.58 -18.38 -35.42
N LEU A 453 5.55 -18.70 -34.12
CA LEU A 453 5.26 -20.05 -33.64
C LEU A 453 3.78 -20.42 -33.67
N ILE A 454 2.90 -19.44 -33.46
CA ILE A 454 1.44 -19.66 -33.40
C ILE A 454 0.80 -18.88 -34.54
N PRO A 455 0.41 -19.57 -35.64
CA PRO A 455 -0.23 -18.93 -36.78
C PRO A 455 -1.44 -18.08 -36.39
N ASN A 456 -1.54 -16.90 -37.01
CA ASN A 456 -2.62 -15.93 -36.84
C ASN A 456 -2.74 -15.28 -35.45
N LEU A 457 -1.88 -15.59 -34.47
CA LEU A 457 -1.99 -15.07 -33.09
C LEU A 457 -2.13 -13.54 -33.04
N ASN A 458 -1.44 -12.82 -33.94
CA ASN A 458 -1.50 -11.37 -34.09
C ASN A 458 -1.43 -10.64 -32.73
N MET A 459 -0.46 -11.03 -31.92
CA MET A 459 -0.19 -10.41 -30.64
C MET A 459 0.60 -9.12 -30.85
N ASP A 460 0.20 -8.04 -30.18
CA ASP A 460 0.98 -6.81 -30.16
C ASP A 460 1.93 -6.79 -28.96
N LYS A 461 2.94 -5.90 -29.00
CA LYS A 461 3.90 -5.77 -27.89
C LYS A 461 3.26 -5.33 -26.57
N ARG A 462 2.11 -4.65 -26.63
CA ARG A 462 1.38 -4.16 -25.46
C ARG A 462 0.61 -5.29 -24.75
N SER A 463 0.22 -6.34 -25.48
CA SER A 463 -0.50 -7.50 -24.96
C SER A 463 0.28 -8.31 -23.94
N LEU A 464 1.63 -8.33 -24.02
CA LEU A 464 2.49 -8.95 -22.99
C LEU A 464 2.54 -8.12 -21.69
N GLY A 465 2.33 -6.80 -21.79
CA GLY A 465 2.38 -5.89 -20.62
C GLY A 465 1.02 -5.68 -19.94
N ASN A 466 -0.07 -5.77 -20.69
CA ASN A 466 -1.43 -5.49 -20.23
C ASN A 466 -2.33 -6.72 -20.36
N THR A 467 -2.15 -7.73 -19.51
CA THR A 467 -3.03 -8.91 -19.57
C THR A 467 -4.27 -8.78 -18.70
N HIS A 468 -5.42 -8.98 -19.32
CA HIS A 468 -6.73 -9.11 -18.69
C HIS A 468 -6.73 -10.24 -17.64
N LYS A 469 -6.84 -9.86 -16.37
CA LYS A 469 -6.72 -10.74 -15.19
C LYS A 469 -7.67 -11.95 -15.16
N ARG A 470 -8.74 -11.97 -15.96
CA ARG A 470 -9.80 -12.97 -15.84
C ARG A 470 -9.48 -14.31 -16.51
N ALA A 471 -8.99 -14.30 -17.76
CA ALA A 471 -8.66 -15.54 -18.49
C ALA A 471 -7.33 -16.15 -18.02
N SER A 472 -6.33 -15.31 -17.72
CA SER A 472 -5.07 -15.76 -17.12
C SER A 472 -5.31 -16.57 -15.84
N ARG A 473 -6.13 -16.07 -14.90
CA ARG A 473 -6.49 -16.81 -13.67
C ARG A 473 -7.17 -18.16 -13.92
N SER A 474 -7.96 -18.28 -14.99
CA SER A 474 -8.69 -19.51 -15.29
C SER A 474 -7.81 -20.60 -15.90
N TYR A 475 -6.79 -20.22 -16.69
CA TYR A 475 -5.92 -21.18 -17.39
C TYR A 475 -4.61 -21.46 -16.66
N TYR A 476 -4.14 -20.55 -15.80
CA TYR A 476 -2.85 -20.68 -15.12
C TYR A 476 -2.68 -22.01 -14.37
N PRO A 477 -3.62 -22.47 -13.51
CA PRO A 477 -3.42 -23.71 -12.77
C PRO A 477 -3.36 -24.95 -13.67
N LYS A 478 -4.17 -24.97 -14.74
CA LYS A 478 -4.23 -26.08 -15.71
C LYS A 478 -2.94 -26.16 -16.55
N LEU A 479 -2.46 -25.00 -17.00
CA LEU A 479 -1.21 -24.89 -17.76
C LEU A 479 -0.01 -25.26 -16.88
N GLU A 480 0.02 -24.79 -15.64
CA GLU A 480 1.11 -25.08 -14.71
C GLU A 480 1.21 -26.58 -14.40
N ALA A 481 0.08 -27.26 -14.18
CA ALA A 481 0.06 -28.71 -13.98
C ALA A 481 0.63 -29.45 -15.20
N LEU A 482 0.12 -29.17 -16.40
CA LEU A 482 0.58 -29.82 -17.63
C LEU A 482 2.04 -29.52 -17.97
N ILE A 483 2.54 -28.34 -17.63
CA ILE A 483 3.95 -27.97 -17.84
C ILE A 483 4.87 -28.68 -16.83
N LYS A 484 4.41 -28.93 -15.60
CA LYS A 484 5.17 -29.70 -14.59
C LYS A 484 5.28 -31.19 -14.93
N ASP A 485 4.33 -31.71 -15.70
CA ASP A 485 4.33 -33.10 -16.16
C ASP A 485 5.28 -33.34 -17.37
N LEU A 486 5.86 -32.27 -17.94
CA LEU A 486 6.87 -32.30 -19.01
C LEU A 486 8.28 -32.17 -18.43
#